data_AF-A0A5B7AVL4-F1
#
_entry.id   AF-A0A5B7AVL4-F1
#
_cell.length_a   1.000
_cell.length_b   1.000
_cell.length_c   1.000
_cell.angle_alpha   90.00
_cell.angle_beta   90.00
_cell.angle_gamma   90.00
#
_symmetry.space_group_name_H-M   'P 1'
#
loop_
_entity.id
_entity.type
_entity.pdbx_description
1 polymer ?
#
loop_
_entity_poly.entity_id
_entity_poly.type
_entity_poly.pdbx_seq_one_letter_code
_entity_poly.pdbx_strand_id
1 'polypeptide(L)'
;MERNEELTDTFNGFQLKWRMVCKQIQSKYITDPDDYNSTLKTELRYFELSFHKKHKNKVIDEYLPYILEKSKETQKEIKTLKLFTLKRDRMSGGRRKPWQSVNLDHPATFDKLAMDSEIKTAI
;
A
#
# COMPACT_ATOMS: atom_id res chain seq x y z
N MET A 1 -6.77 -9.54 5.14
CA MET A 1 -6.46 -10.92 5.55
C MET A 1 -6.43 -10.98 7.05
N GLU A 2 -7.26 -11.84 7.63
CA GLU A 2 -7.26 -12.18 9.05
C GLU A 2 -6.04 -13.04 9.41
N ARG A 3 -5.79 -13.20 10.72
CA ARG A 3 -4.65 -14.00 11.20
C ARG A 3 -4.80 -15.44 10.71
N ASN A 4 -3.75 -15.97 10.09
CA ASN A 4 -3.69 -17.32 9.54
C ASN A 4 -4.72 -17.61 8.43
N GLU A 5 -5.32 -16.58 7.82
CA GLU A 5 -6.15 -16.76 6.65
C GLU A 5 -5.31 -17.30 5.49
N GLU A 6 -5.79 -18.37 4.85
CA GLU A 6 -5.17 -19.00 3.69
C GLU A 6 -5.95 -18.65 2.41
N LEU A 7 -5.24 -18.18 1.41
CA LEU A 7 -5.78 -17.88 0.07
C LEU A 7 -5.12 -18.81 -0.94
N THR A 8 -5.95 -19.53 -1.70
CA THR A 8 -5.46 -20.39 -2.79
C THR A 8 -5.55 -19.64 -4.10
N ASP A 9 -4.43 -19.58 -4.81
CA ASP A 9 -4.30 -18.96 -6.13
C ASP A 9 -3.93 -20.02 -7.18
N THR A 10 -4.25 -19.78 -8.44
CA THR A 10 -3.94 -20.66 -9.56
C THR A 10 -3.17 -19.89 -10.64
N PHE A 11 -1.95 -20.33 -10.94
CA PHE A 11 -1.09 -19.72 -11.94
C PHE A 11 -0.53 -20.79 -12.87
N ASN A 12 -0.64 -20.58 -14.19
CA ASN A 12 -0.12 -21.50 -15.22
C ASN A 12 -0.47 -22.99 -14.95
N GLY A 13 -1.68 -23.24 -14.45
CA GLY A 13 -2.22 -24.58 -14.20
C GLY A 13 -1.77 -25.26 -12.89
N PHE A 14 -1.04 -24.58 -12.01
CA PHE A 14 -0.70 -25.08 -10.69
C PHE A 14 -1.19 -24.17 -9.56
N GLN A 15 -1.43 -24.76 -8.39
CA GLN A 15 -1.93 -24.05 -7.23
C GLN A 15 -0.80 -23.52 -6.36
N LEU A 16 -1.00 -22.32 -5.82
CA LEU A 16 -0.18 -21.71 -4.79
C LEU A 16 -1.06 -21.33 -3.60
N LYS A 17 -0.51 -21.40 -2.40
CA LYS A 17 -1.21 -21.01 -1.18
C LYS A 17 -0.49 -19.86 -0.51
N TRP A 18 -1.20 -18.75 -0.35
CA TRP A 18 -0.78 -17.62 0.46
C TRP A 18 -1.34 -17.74 1.87
N ARG A 19 -0.54 -17.40 2.87
CA ARG A 19 -1.00 -17.31 4.25
C ARG A 19 -0.39 -16.10 4.95
N MET A 20 -1.19 -15.34 5.68
CA MET A 20 -0.64 -14.35 6.62
C MET A 20 -0.28 -15.04 7.94
N VAL A 21 1.01 -15.24 8.18
CA VAL A 21 1.52 -15.84 9.41
C VAL A 21 1.80 -14.74 10.44
N CYS A 22 1.25 -14.96 11.63
CA CYS A 22 1.32 -14.05 12.77
C CYS A 22 1.90 -14.79 13.98
N LYS A 23 3.14 -14.45 14.39
CA LYS A 23 3.84 -15.08 15.52
C LYS A 23 4.06 -14.06 16.62
N GLN A 24 3.67 -14.39 17.85
CA GLN A 24 4.02 -13.59 19.01
C GLN A 24 5.52 -13.73 19.27
N ILE A 25 6.20 -12.61 19.44
CA ILE A 25 7.64 -12.57 19.72
C ILE A 25 7.89 -11.81 21.01
N GLN A 26 9.05 -12.04 21.62
CA GLN A 26 9.49 -11.20 22.73
C GLN A 26 9.51 -9.74 22.28
N SER A 27 9.04 -8.87 23.16
CA SER A 27 8.92 -7.45 22.89
C SER A 27 10.29 -6.88 22.50
N LYS A 28 10.40 -6.40 21.27
CA LYS A 28 11.61 -5.77 20.76
C LYS A 28 11.28 -4.34 20.35
N TYR A 29 12.06 -3.40 20.87
CA TYR A 29 12.04 -2.03 20.38
C TYR A 29 12.74 -1.99 19.02
N ILE A 30 12.02 -1.50 18.02
CA ILE A 30 12.58 -1.24 16.69
C ILE A 30 12.64 0.26 16.52
N THR A 31 13.85 0.77 16.27
CA THR A 31 14.09 2.16 15.88
C THR A 31 13.94 2.25 14.38
N ASP A 32 13.01 3.08 13.92
CA ASP A 32 12.89 3.42 12.51
C ASP A 32 13.80 4.63 12.25
N PRO A 33 14.70 4.61 11.25
CA PRO A 33 15.53 5.78 10.92
C PRO A 33 14.72 7.05 10.67
N ASP A 34 13.47 6.90 10.20
CA ASP A 34 12.56 8.00 9.88
C ASP A 34 11.53 8.30 11.01
N ASP A 35 11.54 7.54 12.11
CA ASP A 35 10.70 7.77 13.29
C ASP A 35 11.54 7.69 14.57
N TYR A 36 11.75 8.85 15.20
CA TYR A 36 12.51 8.95 16.46
C TYR A 36 11.83 8.21 17.64
N ASN A 37 10.63 7.65 17.46
CA ASN A 37 9.96 6.84 18.46
C ASN A 37 10.22 5.35 18.20
N SER A 38 10.79 4.67 19.18
CA SER A 38 10.90 3.21 19.15
C SER A 38 9.51 2.59 19.24
N THR A 39 9.10 1.85 18.21
CA THR A 39 7.85 1.09 18.26
C THR A 39 8.09 -0.25 18.94
N LEU A 40 7.30 -0.56 19.97
CA LEU A 40 7.34 -1.87 20.62
C LEU A 40 6.70 -2.90 19.70
N LYS A 41 7.50 -3.80 19.13
CA LYS A 41 6.99 -4.89 18.31
C LYS A 41 6.86 -6.16 19.17
N THR A 42 5.62 -6.59 19.38
CA THR A 42 5.25 -7.81 20.11
C THR A 42 4.84 -8.96 19.19
N GLU A 43 4.72 -8.68 17.89
CA GLU A 43 4.25 -9.64 16.89
C GLU A 43 5.08 -9.55 15.60
N LEU A 44 5.50 -10.70 15.09
CA LEU A 44 6.09 -10.86 13.78
C LEU A 44 5.00 -11.28 12.79
N ARG A 45 4.80 -10.47 11.74
CA ARG A 45 3.87 -10.75 10.65
C ARG A 45 4.61 -10.88 9.33
N TYR A 46 4.32 -11.93 8.56
CA TYR A 46 4.84 -12.13 7.21
C TYR A 46 3.85 -12.93 6.37
N PHE A 47 3.96 -12.78 5.06
CA PHE A 47 3.25 -13.63 4.11
C PHE A 47 4.10 -14.86 3.81
N GLU A 48 3.47 -16.02 3.84
CA GLU A 48 4.05 -17.29 3.45
C GLU A 48 3.40 -17.76 2.15
N LEU A 49 4.23 -18.16 1.18
CA LEU A 49 3.81 -18.72 -0.09
C LEU A 49 4.23 -20.19 -0.16
N SER A 50 3.25 -21.09 -0.21
CA SER A 50 3.43 -22.54 -0.23
C SER A 50 3.03 -23.13 -1.58
N PHE A 51 3.92 -23.92 -2.19
CA PHE A 51 3.70 -24.57 -3.48
C PHE A 51 4.59 -25.81 -3.63
N HIS A 52 4.31 -26.65 -4.62
CA HIS A 52 5.11 -27.85 -4.88
C HIS A 52 6.50 -27.49 -5.44
N LYS A 53 7.57 -28.05 -4.87
CA LYS A 53 8.98 -27.74 -5.23
C LYS A 53 9.28 -27.81 -6.74
N LYS A 54 8.60 -28.70 -7.48
CA LYS A 54 8.67 -28.80 -8.95
C LYS A 54 8.43 -27.47 -9.70
N HIS A 55 7.68 -26.54 -9.11
CA HIS A 55 7.35 -25.26 -9.71
C HIS A 55 8.25 -24.11 -9.25
N LYS A 56 9.30 -24.37 -8.46
CA LYS A 56 10.15 -23.32 -7.86
C LYS A 56 10.63 -22.27 -8.86
N ASN A 57 11.20 -22.67 -9.99
CA ASN A 57 11.72 -21.72 -10.98
C ASN A 57 10.59 -20.88 -11.57
N LYS A 58 9.47 -21.51 -11.96
CA LYS A 58 8.29 -20.78 -12.45
C LYS A 58 7.75 -19.79 -11.42
N VAL A 59 7.74 -20.15 -10.14
CA VAL A 59 7.24 -19.24 -9.11
C VAL A 59 8.16 -18.03 -8.94
N ILE A 60 9.47 -18.25 -8.88
CA ILE A 60 10.45 -17.18 -8.66
C ILE A 60 10.57 -16.28 -9.90
N ASP A 61 10.63 -16.88 -11.09
CA ASP A 61 10.97 -16.19 -12.33
C ASP A 61 9.75 -15.63 -13.07
N GLU A 62 8.56 -16.22 -12.89
CA GLU A 62 7.33 -15.80 -13.60
C GLU A 62 6.26 -15.24 -12.64
N TYR A 63 5.87 -16.01 -11.61
CA TYR A 63 4.73 -15.67 -10.75
C TYR A 63 4.97 -14.45 -9.86
N LEU A 64 6.10 -14.40 -9.15
CA LEU A 64 6.41 -13.27 -8.26
C LEU A 64 6.55 -11.95 -9.03
N PRO A 65 7.28 -11.89 -10.18
CA PRO A 65 7.28 -10.70 -11.03
C PRO A 65 5.89 -10.29 -11.52
N TYR A 66 5.08 -11.26 -11.98
CA TYR A 66 3.71 -11.01 -12.42
C TYR A 66 2.86 -10.35 -11.33
N ILE A 67 2.90 -10.86 -10.10
CA ILE A 67 2.16 -10.26 -8.98
C ILE A 67 2.67 -8.86 -8.65
N LEU A 68 3.98 -8.66 -8.67
CA LEU A 68 4.56 -7.34 -8.41
C LEU A 68 4.10 -6.33 -9.47
N GLU A 69 4.06 -6.73 -10.74
CA GLU A 69 3.55 -5.90 -11.83
C GLU A 69 2.06 -5.57 -11.66
N LYS A 70 1.23 -6.59 -11.43
CA LYS A 70 -0.20 -6.40 -11.09
C LYS A 70 -0.40 -5.48 -9.91
N SER A 71 0.41 -5.59 -8.86
CA SER A 71 0.32 -4.72 -7.69
C SER A 71 0.58 -3.26 -8.05
N LYS A 72 1.51 -2.99 -8.98
CA LYS A 72 1.81 -1.64 -9.47
C LYS A 72 0.68 -1.11 -10.34
N GLU A 73 0.10 -1.94 -11.19
CA GLU A 73 -1.06 -1.59 -12.02
C GLU A 73 -2.25 -1.21 -11.15
N THR A 74 -2.63 -2.07 -10.19
CA THR A 74 -3.70 -1.77 -9.23
C THR A 74 -3.40 -0.53 -8.39
N GLN A 75 -2.14 -0.31 -7.97
CA GLN A 75 -1.76 0.93 -7.28
C GLN A 75 -1.89 2.17 -8.17
N LYS A 76 -1.63 2.06 -9.47
CA LYS A 76 -1.83 3.16 -10.43
C LYS A 76 -3.32 3.45 -10.63
N GLU A 77 -4.15 2.41 -10.75
CA GLU A 77 -5.61 2.55 -10.85
C GLU A 77 -6.20 3.21 -9.59
N ILE A 78 -5.72 2.83 -8.40
CA ILE A 78 -6.17 3.38 -7.11
C ILE A 78 -5.51 4.73 -6.80
N LYS A 79 -4.61 5.25 -7.66
CA LYS A 79 -3.79 6.43 -7.38
C LYS A 79 -4.63 7.71 -7.33
N THR A 80 -5.33 7.88 -6.23
CA THR A 80 -5.91 9.14 -5.78
C THR A 80 -4.75 10.10 -5.56
N LEU A 81 -4.74 11.20 -6.32
CA LEU A 81 -3.81 12.29 -6.08
C LEU A 81 -4.00 12.75 -4.63
N LYS A 82 -2.91 13.05 -3.92
CA LYS A 82 -2.97 13.54 -2.54
C LYS A 82 -2.37 14.92 -2.45
N LEU A 83 -3.09 15.86 -1.85
CA LEU A 83 -2.55 17.17 -1.48
C LEU A 83 -1.88 17.05 -0.12
N PHE A 84 -0.62 17.46 -0.03
CA PHE A 84 0.12 17.51 1.22
C PHE A 84 0.17 18.93 1.75
N THR A 85 -0.16 19.11 3.02
CA THR A 85 -0.05 20.38 3.73
C THR A 85 0.68 20.19 5.05
N LEU A 86 1.17 21.27 5.63
CA LEU A 86 1.84 21.24 6.91
C LEU A 86 0.80 21.15 8.04
N LYS A 87 1.01 20.25 9.00
CA LYS A 87 0.16 20.16 10.19
C LYS A 87 0.22 21.47 10.98
N ARG A 88 -0.93 21.89 11.51
CA ARG A 88 -1.06 23.09 12.36
C ARG A 88 -0.46 22.89 13.76
N ASP A 89 -0.40 21.65 14.24
CA ASP A 89 0.13 21.26 15.56
C ASP A 89 1.67 21.23 15.63
N ARG A 90 2.30 22.29 15.12
CA ARG A 90 3.76 22.51 15.26
C ARG A 90 4.12 23.19 16.58
N MET A 91 3.14 23.69 17.31
CA MET A 91 3.35 24.53 18.49
C MET A 91 3.80 23.75 19.72
N SER A 92 3.54 22.44 19.76
CA SER A 92 3.95 21.57 20.87
C SER A 92 5.14 20.69 20.46
N GLY A 93 6.31 21.29 20.22
CA GLY A 93 7.69 20.73 20.28
C GLY A 93 8.00 19.32 19.75
N GLY A 94 7.04 18.64 19.14
CA GLY A 94 7.03 17.23 18.85
C GLY A 94 7.44 17.07 17.41
N ARG A 95 8.58 16.41 17.21
CA ARG A 95 9.13 16.06 15.89
C ARG A 95 8.31 14.96 15.19
N ARG A 96 6.98 15.07 15.20
CA ARG A 96 6.07 14.12 14.56
C ARG A 96 5.87 14.53 13.10
N LYS A 97 5.69 13.52 12.23
CA LYS A 97 5.51 13.63 10.77
C LYS A 97 4.78 14.94 10.38
N PRO A 98 5.50 15.95 9.86
CA PRO A 98 5.01 17.34 9.77
C PRO A 98 4.00 17.53 8.64
N TRP A 99 3.92 16.55 7.74
CA TRP A 99 3.02 16.53 6.61
C TRP A 99 1.72 15.80 6.97
N GLN A 100 0.60 16.40 6.60
CA GLN A 100 -0.71 15.75 6.52
C GLN A 100 -1.15 15.73 5.06
N SER A 101 -1.92 14.72 4.67
CA SER A 101 -2.41 14.57 3.31
C SER A 101 -3.93 14.44 3.28
N VAL A 102 -4.56 15.03 2.26
CA VAL A 102 -5.97 14.78 1.92
C VAL A 102 -6.05 14.25 0.49
N ASN A 103 -7.04 13.41 0.19
CA ASN A 103 -7.29 12.97 -1.18
C ASN A 103 -7.74 14.18 -2.01
N LEU A 104 -7.15 14.34 -3.19
CA LEU A 104 -7.55 15.32 -4.20
C LEU A 104 -8.62 14.67 -5.08
N ASP A 105 -9.85 14.70 -4.59
CA ASP A 105 -11.01 14.26 -5.38
C ASP A 105 -11.40 15.40 -6.32
N HIS A 106 -10.64 15.56 -7.40
CA HIS A 106 -10.97 16.49 -8.47
C HIS A 106 -11.54 15.71 -9.65
N PRO A 107 -12.87 15.45 -9.71
CA PRO A 107 -13.46 15.05 -10.98
C PRO A 107 -13.29 16.25 -11.90
N ALA A 108 -12.31 16.18 -12.81
CA ALA A 108 -12.06 17.19 -13.82
C ALA A 108 -13.17 17.12 -14.88
N THR A 109 -14.38 17.49 -14.48
CA THR A 109 -15.49 17.74 -15.40
C THR A 109 -15.40 19.17 -15.91
N PHE A 110 -15.90 19.41 -17.12
CA PHE A 110 -16.00 20.75 -17.70
C PHE A 110 -16.74 21.72 -16.74
N ASP A 111 -17.75 21.21 -16.02
CA ASP A 111 -18.49 21.95 -15.00
C ASP A 111 -17.60 22.53 -13.89
N LYS A 112 -16.56 21.81 -13.46
CA LYS A 112 -15.64 22.24 -12.39
C LYS A 112 -14.41 22.98 -12.91
N LEU A 113 -14.23 23.09 -14.24
CA LEU A 113 -13.16 23.87 -14.84
C LEU A 113 -13.44 25.37 -14.67
N ALA A 114 -12.53 26.10 -14.02
CA ALA A 114 -12.58 27.55 -13.92
C ALA A 114 -12.14 28.15 -15.27
N MET A 115 -13.10 28.65 -16.04
CA MET A 115 -12.92 29.27 -17.34
C MET A 115 -13.86 30.48 -17.43
N ASP A 116 -13.56 31.40 -18.34
CA ASP A 116 -14.41 32.56 -18.56
C ASP A 116 -15.84 32.13 -18.93
N SER A 117 -16.85 32.76 -18.32
CA SER A 117 -18.24 32.30 -18.39
C SER A 117 -18.76 32.29 -19.82
N GLU A 118 -18.36 33.28 -20.62
CA GLU A 118 -18.78 33.42 -22.02
C GLU A 118 -18.22 32.30 -22.89
N ILE A 119 -16.95 31.93 -22.68
CA ILE A 119 -16.27 30.85 -23.40
C ILE A 119 -16.84 29.49 -22.96
N LYS A 120 -17.19 29.36 -21.68
CA LYS A 120 -17.70 28.11 -21.11
C LYS A 120 -19.10 27.76 -21.59
N THR A 121 -19.94 28.75 -21.87
CA THR A 121 -21.28 28.53 -22.45
C THR A 121 -21.27 28.35 -23.97
N ALA A 122 -20.16 28.64 -24.64
CA ALA A 122 -20.02 28.56 -26.09
C ALA A 122 -19.56 27.18 -26.60
N ILE A 123 -19.21 26.26 -25.69
CA ILE A 123 -18.78 24.87 -25.96
C ILE A 123 -19.87 23.94 -25.45
#